data_AF-A0AAW6Y3B7-F1
#
_entry.id   AF-A0AAW6Y3B7-F1
#
_cell.length_a   1.000
_cell.length_b   1.000
_cell.length_c   1.000
_cell.angle_alpha   90.00
_cell.angle_beta   90.00
_cell.angle_gamma   90.00
#
_symmetry.space_group_name_H-M   'P 1'
#
loop_
_entity.id
_entity.type
_entity.pdbx_description
1 polymer ?
#
loop_
_entity_poly.entity_id
_entity_poly.type
_entity_poly.pdbx_seq_one_letter_code
_entity_poly.pdbx_strand_id
1 'polypeptide(L)' 'LSIVVEDNGGGIESESLHGMAKSSGSGLGTQLINTFVTNDFGGTVKWESRREGGTRVLLDIKLRVPGVE' A
#
# COMPACT_ATOMS: atom_id res chain seq x y z
N LEU A 1 -3.59 -10.06 -9.16
CA LEU A 1 -2.67 -9.04 -9.70
C LEU A 1 -1.79 -8.59 -8.56
N SER A 2 -0.47 -8.69 -8.73
CA SER A 2 0.51 -8.29 -7.72
C SER A 2 1.29 -7.09 -8.25
N ILE A 3 1.33 -6.01 -7.47
CA ILE A 3 1.94 -4.73 -7.82
C ILE A 3 2.97 -4.39 -6.74
N VAL A 4 4.16 -3.98 -7.17
CA VAL A 4 5.20 -3.47 -6.28
C VAL A 4 5.49 -2.04 -6.68
N VAL A 5 5.43 -1.13 -5.70
CA VAL A 5 5.81 0.28 -5.85
C VAL A 5 6.99 0.53 -4.94
N GLU A 6 8.06 1.12 -5.48
CA GLU A 6 9.28 1.44 -4.75
C GLU A 6 9.68 2.89 -5.01
N ASP A 7 10.09 3.58 -3.96
CA ASP A 7 10.74 4.89 -4.05
C ASP A 7 12.12 4.87 -3.38
N ASN A 8 12.83 5.99 -3.50
CA ASN A 8 14.16 6.23 -2.94
C ASN A 8 14.16 7.40 -1.94
N GLY A 9 13.03 7.70 -1.30
CA GLY A 9 12.87 8.74 -0.29
C GLY A 9 13.42 8.35 1.09
N GLY A 10 13.01 9.08 2.12
CA GLY A 10 13.45 8.86 3.52
C GLY A 10 13.00 7.52 4.12
N GLY A 11 12.05 6.83 3.46
CA GLY A 11 11.56 5.53 3.85
C GLY A 11 10.51 5.56 4.96
N ILE A 12 9.80 4.44 5.07
CA ILE A 12 8.58 4.37 5.89
C ILE A 12 8.85 4.64 7.37
N GLU A 13 10.02 4.31 7.92
CA GLU A 13 10.30 4.55 9.34
C GLU A 13 10.38 6.05 9.69
N SER A 14 10.86 6.87 8.76
CA SER A 14 10.86 8.33 8.91
C SER A 14 9.46 8.93 8.76
N GLU A 15 8.59 8.22 8.05
CA GLU A 15 7.25 8.63 7.64
C GLU A 15 6.19 7.62 8.11
N SER A 16 6.31 7.00 9.30
CA SER A 16 5.28 6.11 9.86
C SER A 16 5.17 6.17 11.37
N LEU A 17 4.00 5.77 11.87
CA LEU A 17 3.72 5.49 13.28
C LEU A 17 2.89 4.20 13.32
N HIS A 18 3.32 3.24 14.13
CA HIS A 18 2.63 1.94 14.31
C HIS A 18 2.41 1.11 13.02
N GLY A 19 3.35 1.15 12.08
CA GLY A 19 3.28 0.33 10.86
C GLY A 19 2.31 0.86 9.80
N MET A 20 1.75 2.05 9.98
CA MET A 20 1.03 2.80 8.95
C MET A 20 1.85 4.04 8.56
N ALA A 21 1.95 4.31 7.26
CA ALA A 21 2.58 5.52 6.76
C ALA A 21 1.94 6.78 7.37
N LYS A 22 2.71 7.57 8.11
CA LYS A 22 2.52 9.01 8.34
C LYS A 22 2.68 9.69 6.99
N SER A 23 1.63 9.66 6.18
CA SER A 23 1.57 10.61 5.08
C SER A 23 1.65 12.02 5.69
N SER A 24 2.56 12.84 5.19
CA SER A 24 2.59 14.28 5.40
C SER A 24 1.18 14.85 5.22
N GLY A 25 0.51 15.17 6.35
CA GLY A 25 -0.90 15.55 6.38
C GLY A 25 -1.86 14.36 6.44
N SER A 26 -2.47 14.13 7.62
CA SER A 26 -3.64 13.26 7.90
C SER A 26 -3.56 11.74 7.65
N GLY A 27 -2.75 11.22 6.73
CA GLY A 27 -2.76 9.79 6.39
C GLY A 27 -3.97 9.31 5.57
N LEU A 28 -4.83 10.23 5.11
CA LEU A 28 -6.06 9.91 4.38
C LEU A 28 -5.81 9.11 3.09
N GLY A 29 -4.74 9.43 2.34
CA GLY A 29 -4.39 8.67 1.13
C GLY A 29 -4.15 7.19 1.42
N THR A 30 -3.37 6.89 2.46
CA THR A 30 -3.10 5.52 2.93
C THR A 30 -4.39 4.82 3.38
N GLN A 31 -5.28 5.53 4.08
CA GLN A 31 -6.58 4.98 4.49
C GLN A 31 -7.49 4.65 3.30
N LEU A 32 -7.55 5.51 2.29
CA LEU A 32 -8.31 5.28 1.06
C LEU A 32 -7.79 4.05 0.33
N ILE A 33 -6.47 3.94 0.16
CA ILE A 33 -5.84 2.76 -0.47
C ILE A 33 -6.16 1.49 0.32
N ASN A 34 -6.02 1.51 1.64
CA ASN A 34 -6.35 0.34 2.47
C ASN A 34 -7.82 -0.05 2.29
N THR A 35 -8.73 0.92 2.28
CA THR A 35 -10.17 0.68 2.11
C THR A 35 -10.47 0.03 0.75
N PHE A 36 -10.00 0.61 -0.36
CA PHE A 36 -10.28 0.06 -1.69
C PHE A 36 -9.68 -1.33 -1.88
N VAL A 37 -8.42 -1.53 -1.49
CA VAL A 37 -7.75 -2.81 -1.73
C VAL A 37 -8.37 -3.91 -0.87
N THR A 38 -8.62 -3.67 0.41
CA THR A 38 -9.13 -4.72 1.31
C THR A 38 -10.63 -4.95 1.14
N ASN A 39 -11.44 -3.89 1.16
CA ASN A 39 -12.90 -4.02 1.15
C ASN A 39 -13.46 -4.25 -0.26
N ASP A 40 -13.01 -3.46 -1.24
CA ASP A 40 -13.64 -3.45 -2.55
C ASP A 40 -13.01 -4.49 -3.48
N PHE A 41 -11.70 -4.69 -3.37
CA PHE A 41 -10.98 -5.64 -4.23
C PHE A 41 -10.60 -6.97 -3.57
N GLY A 42 -10.89 -7.15 -2.27
CA GLY A 42 -10.62 -8.40 -1.55
C GLY A 42 -9.13 -8.78 -1.55
N GLY A 43 -8.27 -7.77 -1.59
CA GLY A 43 -6.82 -7.86 -1.69
C GLY A 43 -6.11 -7.51 -0.38
N THR A 44 -4.79 -7.29 -0.47
CA THR A 44 -3.94 -6.90 0.65
C THR A 44 -3.00 -5.76 0.26
N VAL A 45 -2.63 -4.95 1.25
CA VAL A 45 -1.58 -3.92 1.14
C VAL A 45 -0.57 -4.16 2.24
N LYS A 46 0.71 -4.22 1.87
CA LYS A 46 1.83 -4.27 2.81
C LYS A 46 2.80 -3.15 2.52
N TRP A 47 3.16 -2.42 3.56
CA TRP A 47 4.18 -1.39 3.51
C TRP A 47 5.44 -1.90 4.20
N GLU A 48 6.60 -1.68 3.60
CA GLU A 48 7.89 -2.11 4.15
C GLU A 48 9.03 -1.14 3.79
N SER A 49 10.07 -1.14 4.61
CA SER A 49 11.32 -0.45 4.28
C SER A 49 11.99 -1.15 3.09
N ARG A 50 12.46 -0.37 2.11
CA ARG A 50 13.23 -0.91 0.99
C ARG A 50 14.67 -1.16 1.42
N ARG A 51 15.27 -2.27 0.96
CA ARG A 51 16.61 -2.74 1.38
C ARG A 51 17.72 -1.70 1.17
N GLU A 52 17.57 -0.84 0.15
CA GLU A 52 18.53 0.20 -0.22
C GLU A 52 18.15 1.59 0.32
N GLY A 53 17.12 1.68 1.16
CA GLY A 53 16.47 2.93 1.55
C GLY A 53 15.24 3.26 0.70
N GLY A 54 14.36 4.11 1.23
CA GLY A 54 13.04 4.41 0.65
C GLY A 54 11.92 3.49 1.14
N THR A 55 10.74 3.67 0.56
CA THR A 55 9.55 2.86 0.89
C THR A 55 9.24 1.86 -0.21
N ARG A 56 8.74 0.70 0.19
CA ARG A 56 8.22 -0.34 -0.69
C ARG A 56 6.78 -0.67 -0.31
N VAL A 57 5.90 -0.72 -1.30
CA VAL A 57 4.49 -1.04 -1.14
C VAL A 57 4.15 -2.23 -2.02
N LEU A 58 3.64 -3.28 -1.40
CA LEU A 58 3.16 -4.47 -2.08
C LEU A 58 1.63 -4.46 -2.03
N LEU A 59 1.01 -4.55 -3.20
CA LEU A 59 -0.43 -4.65 -3.34
C LEU A 59 -0.77 -5.94 -4.07
N ASP A 60 -1.58 -6.79 -3.43
CA ASP A 60 -2.18 -7.95 -4.06
C ASP A 60 -3.68 -7.71 -4.22
N ILE A 61 -4.19 -7.86 -5.44
CA ILE A 61 -5.58 -7.55 -5.80
C ILE A 61 -6.20 -8.77 -6.47
N LYS A 62 -7.41 -9.16 -6.05
CA LYS A 62 -8.20 -10.17 -6.76
C LYS A 62 -8.88 -9.53 -7.96
N LEU A 63 -8.51 -9.97 -9.15
CA LEU A 63 -9.17 -9.53 -10.38
C LEU A 63 -10.54 -10.20 -10.48
N ARG A 64 -11.57 -9.43 -10.79
CA ARG A 64 -12.87 -9.97 -11.22
C ARG A 64 -12.94 -9.85 -12.74
N VAL A 65 -13.30 -10.93 -13.41
CA VAL A 65 -13.64 -10.88 -14.83
C VAL A 65 -15.14 -10.63 -14.92
N PRO A 66 -15.60 -9.52 -15.50
CA PRO A 66 -17.02 -9.31 -15.72
C PRO A 66 -17.58 -10.41 -16.64
N GLY A 67 -18.66 -11.09 -16.24
CA GLY A 67 -19.42 -12.00 -17.11
C GLY A 67 -19.08 -13.49 -17.06
N VAL A 68 -18.38 -13.96 -16.00
CA VAL A 68 -18.30 -15.40 -15.70
C VAL A 68 -19.04 -15.64 -14.38
N GLU A 69 -20.24 -16.23 -14.47
CA GLU A 69 -21.00 -16.75 -13.31
C GLU A 69 -20.46 -18.11 -12.86
#